data_AF-A0A533VXG4-F1
#
_entry.id   AF-A0A533VXG4-F1
#
_cell.length_a   1.000
_cell.length_b   1.000
_cell.length_c   1.000
_cell.angle_alpha   90.00
_cell.angle_beta   90.00
_cell.angle_gamma   90.00
#
_symmetry.space_group_name_H-M   'P 1'
#
loop_
_entity.id
_entity.type
_entity.pdbx_description
1 polymer ?
#
loop_
_entity_poly.entity_id
_entity_poly.type
_entity_poly.pdbx_seq_one_letter_code
_entity_poly.pdbx_strand_id
1 'polypeptide(L)'
;MNRKEMYEDVSSLLLLVPFFAPAIYALYLWAVGGFSYYLPEQVFLGVTRNPDLFLLGTLAIILSTVMEVSSEERARRSERVLLLSKRLQKLAAASLVLAIITAWYANGFSPDLSRTGADLFTGRYTIVFPALLVLLSFLIVTPINLRSLAQAKTVAIILLLAVPVVINEVGKRNTLLGLGGSLILTILAAVMLSWQSDKPSGLSPAR
;
A
#
# COMPACT_ATOMS: atom_id res chain seq x y z
N MET A 1 -5.56 -25.71 -18.22
CA MET A 1 -5.08 -24.54 -17.45
C MET A 1 -3.90 -24.97 -16.62
N ASN A 2 -2.71 -24.47 -16.92
CA ASN A 2 -1.49 -24.82 -16.21
C ASN A 2 -1.50 -24.15 -14.81
N ARG A 3 -0.93 -24.79 -13.78
CA ARG A 3 -0.91 -24.21 -12.41
C ARG A 3 -0.25 -22.83 -12.38
N LYS A 4 0.80 -22.64 -13.19
CA LYS A 4 1.51 -21.36 -13.32
C LYS A 4 0.62 -20.24 -13.88
N GLU A 5 -0.13 -20.53 -14.93
CA GLU A 5 -1.08 -19.57 -15.55
C GLU A 5 -2.15 -19.16 -14.53
N MET A 6 -2.69 -20.12 -13.78
CA MET A 6 -3.68 -19.83 -12.74
C MET A 6 -3.13 -18.92 -11.63
N TYR A 7 -1.86 -19.10 -11.22
CA TYR A 7 -1.23 -18.21 -10.23
C TYR A 7 -1.03 -16.80 -10.78
N GLU A 8 -0.64 -16.66 -12.05
CA GLU A 8 -0.46 -15.36 -12.71
C GLU A 8 -1.79 -14.61 -12.84
N ASP A 9 -2.86 -15.30 -13.25
CA ASP A 9 -4.20 -14.73 -13.37
C ASP A 9 -4.75 -14.28 -12.01
N VAL A 10 -4.66 -15.13 -10.98
CA VAL A 10 -5.14 -14.81 -9.64
C VAL A 10 -4.33 -13.66 -9.02
N SER A 11 -2.99 -13.67 -9.19
CA SER A 11 -2.14 -12.58 -8.71
C SER A 11 -2.48 -11.24 -9.38
N SER A 12 -2.80 -11.27 -10.68
CA SER A 12 -3.20 -10.08 -11.43
C SER A 12 -4.54 -9.54 -10.96
N LEU A 13 -5.51 -10.42 -10.67
CA LEU A 13 -6.80 -10.04 -10.09
C LEU A 13 -6.65 -9.43 -8.68
N LEU A 14 -5.77 -10.01 -7.86
CA LEU A 14 -5.49 -9.51 -6.52
C LEU A 14 -4.91 -8.07 -6.53
N LEU A 15 -4.15 -7.69 -7.55
CA LEU A 15 -3.65 -6.30 -7.70
C LEU A 15 -4.77 -5.28 -7.95
N LEU A 16 -5.94 -5.73 -8.42
CA LEU A 16 -7.07 -4.85 -8.72
C LEU A 16 -8.03 -4.65 -7.53
N VAL A 17 -7.98 -5.54 -6.53
CA VAL A 17 -8.76 -5.45 -5.29
C VAL A 17 -8.72 -4.07 -4.63
N PRO A 18 -7.56 -3.40 -4.44
CA PRO A 18 -7.51 -2.06 -3.84
C PRO A 18 -8.24 -0.96 -4.63
N PHE A 19 -8.68 -1.22 -5.87
CA PHE A 19 -9.49 -0.29 -6.66
C PHE A 19 -10.95 -0.71 -6.67
N PHE A 20 -11.22 -2.01 -6.87
CA PHE A 20 -12.59 -2.51 -6.94
C PHE A 20 -13.30 -2.52 -5.60
N ALA A 21 -12.64 -2.92 -4.51
CA ALA A 21 -13.30 -2.96 -3.20
C ALA A 21 -13.74 -1.55 -2.74
N PRO A 22 -12.90 -0.50 -2.83
CA PRO A 22 -13.35 0.88 -2.60
C PRO A 22 -14.46 1.34 -3.54
N ALA A 23 -14.41 0.98 -4.83
CA ALA A 23 -15.44 1.36 -5.79
C ALA A 23 -16.80 0.73 -5.48
N ILE A 24 -16.82 -0.57 -5.16
CA ILE A 24 -18.04 -1.29 -4.76
C ILE A 24 -18.60 -0.70 -3.46
N TYR A 25 -17.73 -0.41 -2.48
CA TYR A 25 -18.16 0.21 -1.24
C TYR A 25 -18.70 1.64 -1.46
N ALA A 26 -18.09 2.41 -2.36
CA ALA A 26 -18.60 3.73 -2.74
C ALA A 26 -20.02 3.63 -3.33
N LEU A 27 -20.25 2.68 -4.24
CA LEU A 27 -21.58 2.44 -4.82
C LEU A 27 -22.60 2.04 -3.76
N TYR A 28 -22.21 1.21 -2.79
CA TYR A 28 -23.05 0.88 -1.64
C TYR A 28 -23.40 2.12 -0.81
N LEU A 29 -22.44 2.96 -0.48
CA LEU A 29 -22.69 4.21 0.26
C LEU A 29 -23.60 5.17 -0.51
N TRP A 30 -23.44 5.26 -1.83
CA TRP A 30 -24.36 6.00 -2.70
C TRP A 30 -25.78 5.43 -2.64
N ALA A 31 -25.92 4.11 -2.75
CA ALA A 31 -27.23 3.46 -2.74
C ALA A 31 -27.97 3.63 -1.40
N VAL A 32 -27.24 3.63 -0.27
CA VAL A 32 -27.83 3.80 1.06
C VAL A 32 -28.04 5.27 1.42
N GLY A 33 -27.16 6.17 0.98
CA GLY A 33 -27.20 7.59 1.35
C GLY A 33 -28.23 8.43 0.59
N GLY A 34 -28.80 7.93 -0.51
CA GLY A 34 -29.83 8.63 -1.30
C GLY A 34 -29.24 9.75 -2.16
N PHE A 35 -29.94 10.88 -2.29
CA PHE A 35 -29.44 12.07 -3.03
C PHE A 35 -29.28 13.25 -2.09
N SER A 36 -28.05 13.76 -1.96
CA SER A 36 -27.74 14.96 -1.18
C SER A 36 -26.53 15.69 -1.75
N TYR A 37 -26.49 17.01 -1.56
CA TYR A 37 -25.37 17.86 -1.99
C TYR A 37 -24.04 17.47 -1.32
N TYR A 38 -24.08 17.02 -0.07
CA TYR A 38 -22.89 16.61 0.69
C TYR A 38 -22.53 15.14 0.52
N LEU A 39 -23.34 14.37 -0.23
CA LEU A 39 -23.14 12.94 -0.39
C LEU A 39 -21.80 12.58 -1.07
N PRO A 40 -21.34 13.29 -2.12
CA PRO A 40 -20.06 12.99 -2.75
C PRO A 40 -18.88 13.07 -1.76
N GLU A 41 -18.85 14.10 -0.91
CA GLU A 41 -17.85 14.27 0.16
C GLU A 41 -17.95 13.16 1.21
N GLN A 42 -19.16 12.83 1.66
CA GLN A 42 -19.38 11.77 2.64
C GLN A 42 -18.97 10.39 2.11
N VAL A 43 -19.24 10.10 0.83
CA VAL A 43 -18.82 8.86 0.19
C VAL A 43 -17.30 8.82 0.06
N PHE A 44 -16.68 9.92 -0.41
CA PHE A 44 -15.23 10.01 -0.53
C PHE A 44 -14.55 9.77 0.82
N LEU A 45 -14.96 10.50 1.87
CA LEU A 45 -14.41 10.34 3.21
C LEU A 45 -14.75 8.98 3.83
N GLY A 46 -15.95 8.45 3.55
CA GLY A 46 -16.39 7.14 4.03
C GLY A 46 -15.57 5.99 3.46
N VAL A 47 -15.17 6.08 2.19
CA VAL A 47 -14.28 5.12 1.55
C VAL A 47 -12.84 5.30 2.02
N THR A 48 -12.34 6.54 1.96
CA THR A 48 -10.92 6.83 2.22
C THR A 48 -10.53 6.71 3.68
N ARG A 49 -11.43 6.94 4.63
CA ARG A 49 -11.15 6.73 6.07
C ARG A 49 -11.36 5.30 6.54
N ASN A 50 -11.84 4.39 5.69
CA ASN A 50 -12.17 3.04 6.11
C ASN A 50 -10.87 2.18 6.26
N PRO A 51 -10.52 1.77 7.49
CA PRO A 51 -9.32 0.97 7.74
C PRO A 51 -9.41 -0.43 7.12
N ASP A 52 -10.62 -0.99 7.02
CA ASP A 52 -10.84 -2.35 6.54
C ASP A 52 -10.58 -2.44 5.03
N LEU A 53 -11.04 -1.44 4.27
CA LEU A 53 -10.74 -1.34 2.83
C LEU A 53 -9.25 -1.17 2.57
N PHE A 54 -8.58 -0.37 3.38
CA PHE A 54 -7.13 -0.21 3.29
C PHE A 54 -6.39 -1.52 3.59
N LEU A 55 -6.78 -2.21 4.66
CA LEU A 55 -6.20 -3.50 5.04
C LEU A 55 -6.43 -4.56 3.96
N LEU A 56 -7.65 -4.65 3.44
CA LEU A 56 -8.00 -5.56 2.35
C LEU A 56 -7.15 -5.30 1.10
N GLY A 57 -7.02 -4.05 0.69
CA GLY A 57 -6.18 -3.66 -0.45
C GLY A 57 -4.70 -3.99 -0.24
N THR A 58 -4.18 -3.70 0.94
CA THR A 58 -2.77 -3.98 1.30
C THR A 58 -2.51 -5.49 1.32
N LEU A 59 -3.40 -6.27 1.92
CA LEU A 59 -3.27 -7.72 2.02
C LEU A 59 -3.37 -8.39 0.64
N ALA A 60 -4.26 -7.91 -0.23
CA ALA A 60 -4.36 -8.39 -1.60
C ALA A 60 -3.06 -8.17 -2.38
N ILE A 61 -2.41 -7.02 -2.23
CA ILE A 61 -1.13 -6.72 -2.87
C ILE A 61 0.00 -7.59 -2.33
N ILE A 62 0.05 -7.82 -1.02
CA ILE A 62 1.04 -8.72 -0.40
C ILE A 62 0.86 -10.14 -0.93
N LEU A 63 -0.37 -10.65 -0.95
CA LEU A 63 -0.66 -12.00 -1.48
C LEU A 63 -0.30 -12.11 -2.95
N SER A 64 -0.68 -11.14 -3.77
CA SER A 64 -0.32 -11.09 -5.19
C SER A 64 1.20 -11.15 -5.39
N THR A 65 1.94 -10.31 -4.65
CA THR A 65 3.40 -10.26 -4.68
C THR A 65 4.03 -11.60 -4.31
N VAL A 66 3.55 -12.23 -3.24
CA VAL A 66 4.07 -13.52 -2.78
C VAL A 66 3.78 -14.61 -3.81
N MET A 67 2.57 -14.65 -4.37
CA MET A 67 2.18 -15.63 -5.39
C MET A 67 3.08 -15.49 -6.63
N GLU A 68 3.22 -14.29 -7.19
CA GLU A 68 3.97 -14.04 -8.42
C GLU A 68 5.48 -14.32 -8.26
N VAL A 69 6.07 -14.05 -7.08
CA VAL A 69 7.49 -14.36 -6.81
C VAL A 69 7.70 -15.85 -6.51
N SER A 70 6.74 -16.52 -5.86
CA SER A 70 6.84 -17.93 -5.49
C SER A 70 6.66 -18.88 -6.67
N SER A 71 5.88 -18.50 -7.68
CA SER A 71 5.63 -19.29 -8.89
C SER A 71 6.79 -19.29 -9.90
N GLU A 72 7.77 -18.40 -9.73
CA GLU A 72 8.84 -18.21 -10.72
C GLU A 72 10.12 -19.00 -10.40
N GLU A 73 10.82 -19.44 -11.45
CA GLU A 73 12.10 -20.12 -11.35
C GLU A 73 13.19 -19.19 -10.78
N ARG A 74 14.08 -19.74 -9.94
CA ARG A 74 15.08 -18.98 -9.18
C ARG A 74 15.98 -18.08 -10.07
N ALA A 75 16.20 -18.48 -11.32
CA ALA A 75 16.98 -17.73 -12.31
C ALA A 75 16.24 -16.49 -12.88
N ARG A 76 14.89 -16.50 -12.92
CA ARG A 76 14.06 -15.40 -13.45
C ARG A 76 13.42 -14.54 -12.36
N ARG A 77 13.51 -14.95 -11.09
CA ARG A 77 12.94 -14.22 -9.95
C ARG A 77 13.41 -12.77 -9.85
N SER A 78 14.68 -12.47 -10.13
CA SER A 78 15.22 -11.11 -10.05
C SER A 78 14.59 -10.18 -11.08
N GLU A 79 14.42 -10.64 -12.31
CA GLU A 79 13.75 -9.89 -13.38
C GLU A 79 12.27 -9.68 -13.05
N ARG A 80 11.59 -10.72 -12.55
CA ARG A 80 10.17 -10.60 -12.17
C ARG A 80 9.95 -9.66 -10.99
N VAL A 81 10.83 -9.68 -10.00
CA VAL A 81 10.88 -8.73 -8.87
C VAL A 81 10.98 -7.28 -9.35
N LEU A 82 11.82 -7.02 -10.36
CA LEU A 82 12.00 -5.68 -10.91
C LEU A 82 10.77 -5.22 -11.70
N LEU A 83 10.13 -6.13 -12.45
CA LEU A 83 8.85 -5.86 -13.13
C LEU A 83 7.73 -5.56 -12.13
N LEU A 84 7.64 -6.34 -11.06
CA LEU A 84 6.63 -6.15 -10.01
C LEU A 84 6.82 -4.81 -9.29
N SER A 85 8.06 -4.42 -8.99
CA SER A 85 8.38 -3.11 -8.42
C SER A 85 7.87 -1.97 -9.30
N LYS A 86 8.16 -2.01 -10.61
CA LYS A 86 7.65 -1.01 -11.57
C LYS A 86 6.13 -1.00 -11.63
N ARG A 87 5.47 -2.16 -11.55
CA ARG A 87 4.00 -2.26 -11.49
C ARG A 87 3.46 -1.60 -10.22
N LEU A 88 4.04 -1.86 -9.05
CA LEU A 88 3.64 -1.24 -7.79
C LEU A 88 3.81 0.29 -7.81
N GLN A 89 4.88 0.80 -8.43
CA GLN A 89 5.06 2.25 -8.61
C GLN A 89 3.98 2.85 -9.53
N LYS A 90 3.63 2.17 -10.62
CA LYS A 90 2.52 2.59 -11.49
C LYS A 90 1.18 2.57 -10.76
N LEU A 91 0.92 1.54 -9.95
CA LEU A 91 -0.28 1.45 -9.12
C LEU A 91 -0.31 2.55 -8.05
N ALA A 92 0.82 2.89 -7.45
CA ALA A 92 0.93 4.01 -6.52
C ALA A 92 0.52 5.32 -7.22
N ALA A 93 1.12 5.61 -8.38
CA ALA A 93 0.80 6.79 -9.17
C ALA A 93 -0.69 6.81 -9.59
N ALA A 94 -1.21 5.69 -10.09
CA ALA A 94 -2.61 5.57 -10.47
C ALA A 94 -3.55 5.80 -9.28
N SER A 95 -3.26 5.21 -8.12
CA SER A 95 -4.06 5.40 -6.90
C SER A 95 -4.05 6.84 -6.42
N LEU A 96 -2.91 7.54 -6.50
CA LEU A 96 -2.80 8.94 -6.13
C LEU A 96 -3.57 9.85 -7.10
N VAL A 97 -3.47 9.62 -8.40
CA VAL A 97 -4.23 10.37 -9.41
C VAL A 97 -5.73 10.15 -9.22
N LEU A 98 -6.15 8.91 -9.01
CA LEU A 98 -7.57 8.59 -8.78
C LEU A 98 -8.09 9.25 -7.49
N ALA A 99 -7.28 9.27 -6.44
CA ALA A 99 -7.58 9.99 -5.21
C ALA A 99 -7.78 11.50 -5.44
N ILE A 100 -6.91 12.14 -6.22
CA ILE A 100 -7.04 13.57 -6.55
C ILE A 100 -8.32 13.83 -7.34
N ILE A 101 -8.60 13.03 -8.36
CA ILE A 101 -9.81 13.17 -9.18
C ILE A 101 -11.07 12.99 -8.34
N THR A 102 -11.10 11.98 -7.47
CA THR A 102 -12.27 11.69 -6.63
C THR A 102 -12.47 12.73 -5.52
N ALA A 103 -11.39 13.26 -4.93
CA ALA A 103 -11.46 14.39 -3.99
C ALA A 103 -11.96 15.67 -4.69
N TRP A 104 -11.53 15.90 -5.93
CA TRP A 104 -11.98 17.06 -6.70
C TRP A 104 -13.45 16.95 -7.10
N TYR A 105 -13.90 15.75 -7.47
CA TYR A 105 -15.31 15.44 -7.69
C TYR A 105 -16.15 15.63 -6.42
N ALA A 106 -15.66 15.17 -5.27
CA ALA A 106 -16.32 15.33 -3.98
C ALA A 106 -16.58 16.82 -3.63
N ASN A 107 -15.69 17.71 -4.07
CA ASN A 107 -15.80 19.15 -3.92
C ASN A 107 -16.59 19.84 -5.06
N GLY A 108 -17.32 19.07 -5.89
CA GLY A 108 -18.11 19.60 -7.00
C GLY A 108 -17.27 20.27 -8.08
N PHE A 109 -16.03 19.83 -8.29
CA PHE A 109 -15.06 20.44 -9.21
C PHE A 109 -14.75 21.90 -8.92
N SER A 110 -14.78 22.29 -7.63
CA SER A 110 -14.39 23.63 -7.21
C SER A 110 -12.99 24.01 -7.74
N PRO A 111 -12.79 25.24 -8.24
CA PRO A 111 -11.48 25.76 -8.61
C PRO A 111 -10.58 26.02 -7.40
N ASP A 112 -11.16 26.06 -6.19
CA ASP A 112 -10.41 26.19 -4.95
C ASP A 112 -9.76 24.85 -4.55
N LEU A 113 -8.50 24.69 -4.96
CA LEU A 113 -7.67 23.50 -4.69
C LEU A 113 -7.36 23.30 -3.20
N SER A 114 -7.57 24.33 -2.35
CA SER A 114 -7.28 24.23 -0.92
C SER A 114 -8.19 23.21 -0.22
N ARG A 115 -9.48 23.15 -0.61
CA ARG A 115 -10.45 22.18 -0.07
C ARG A 115 -10.18 20.77 -0.53
N THR A 116 -9.91 20.59 -1.83
CA THR A 116 -9.49 19.29 -2.39
C THR A 116 -8.24 18.76 -1.68
N GLY A 117 -7.26 19.64 -1.43
CA GLY A 117 -6.08 19.30 -0.65
C GLY A 117 -6.41 18.88 0.78
N ALA A 118 -7.23 19.66 1.48
CA ALA A 118 -7.66 19.36 2.84
C ALA A 118 -8.36 17.99 2.91
N ASP A 119 -9.23 17.67 1.95
CA ASP A 119 -9.95 16.40 1.89
C ASP A 119 -9.02 15.20 1.65
N LEU A 120 -8.00 15.36 0.81
CA LEU A 120 -6.97 14.32 0.61
C LEU A 120 -6.25 13.96 1.91
N PHE A 121 -5.88 14.96 2.73
CA PHE A 121 -5.28 14.71 4.05
C PHE A 121 -6.28 14.15 5.05
N THR A 122 -7.52 14.63 4.97
CA THR A 122 -8.63 14.24 5.85
C THR A 122 -9.10 12.80 5.59
N GLY A 123 -8.93 12.32 4.36
CA GLY A 123 -9.14 10.94 3.94
C GLY A 123 -8.11 9.96 4.48
N ARG A 124 -7.04 10.40 5.17
CA ARG A 124 -6.00 9.59 5.85
C ARG A 124 -5.30 8.53 4.97
N TYR A 125 -6.01 7.48 4.56
CA TYR A 125 -5.45 6.38 3.77
C TYR A 125 -5.19 6.75 2.31
N THR A 126 -5.77 7.84 1.82
CA THR A 126 -5.60 8.37 0.48
C THR A 126 -4.15 8.62 0.08
N ILE A 127 -3.32 9.09 1.04
CA ILE A 127 -1.89 9.38 0.82
C ILE A 127 -1.03 8.20 1.26
N VAL A 128 -1.44 7.53 2.34
CA VAL A 128 -0.70 6.43 2.94
C VAL A 128 -0.62 5.24 1.98
N PHE A 129 -1.71 4.91 1.28
CA PHE A 129 -1.74 3.75 0.40
C PHE A 129 -0.74 3.86 -0.78
N PRO A 130 -0.72 4.96 -1.57
CA PRO A 130 0.33 5.19 -2.56
C PRO A 130 1.74 5.15 -1.96
N ALA A 131 1.95 5.77 -0.79
CA ALA A 131 3.26 5.79 -0.14
C ALA A 131 3.73 4.38 0.25
N LEU A 132 2.82 3.55 0.77
CA LEU A 132 3.08 2.15 1.10
C LEU A 132 3.42 1.34 -0.14
N LEU A 133 2.77 1.61 -1.29
CA LEU A 133 3.09 0.94 -2.54
C LEU A 133 4.47 1.30 -3.09
N VAL A 134 4.84 2.58 -3.04
CA VAL A 134 6.19 3.03 -3.39
C VAL A 134 7.21 2.34 -2.48
N LEU A 135 6.96 2.32 -1.17
CA LEU A 135 7.84 1.65 -0.23
C LEU A 135 7.99 0.16 -0.54
N LEU A 136 6.88 -0.54 -0.75
CA LEU A 136 6.89 -1.96 -1.09
C LEU A 136 7.67 -2.21 -2.39
N SER A 137 7.56 -1.31 -3.37
CA SER A 137 8.33 -1.39 -4.62
C SER A 137 9.84 -1.35 -4.39
N PHE A 138 10.33 -0.54 -3.44
CA PHE A 138 11.75 -0.47 -3.08
C PHE A 138 12.19 -1.70 -2.28
N LEU A 139 11.37 -2.14 -1.33
CA LEU A 139 11.67 -3.30 -0.48
C LEU A 139 11.79 -4.59 -1.28
N ILE A 140 10.97 -4.75 -2.33
CA ILE A 140 10.97 -5.94 -3.18
C ILE A 140 12.28 -6.05 -4.01
N VAL A 141 12.84 -4.93 -4.47
CA VAL A 141 14.04 -4.91 -5.34
C VAL A 141 15.34 -5.08 -4.55
N THR A 142 15.35 -4.72 -3.27
CA THR A 142 16.58 -4.76 -2.46
C THR A 142 16.99 -6.21 -2.20
N PRO A 143 18.19 -6.66 -2.62
CA PRO A 143 18.62 -8.06 -2.47
C PRO A 143 18.97 -8.37 -1.01
N ILE A 144 17.99 -8.89 -0.25
CA ILE A 144 18.17 -9.17 1.18
C ILE A 144 18.69 -10.60 1.38
N ASN A 145 19.85 -10.74 2.04
CA ASN A 145 20.55 -12.02 2.24
C ASN A 145 19.77 -12.94 3.20
N LEU A 146 19.24 -14.06 2.68
CA LEU A 146 18.17 -14.87 3.30
C LEU A 146 18.56 -15.70 4.55
N ARG A 147 19.83 -15.72 4.96
CA ARG A 147 20.31 -16.68 6.00
C ARG A 147 20.07 -16.25 7.46
N SER A 148 19.76 -14.98 7.72
CA SER A 148 19.50 -14.44 9.07
C SER A 148 18.07 -13.88 9.22
N LEU A 149 17.19 -14.16 8.25
CA LEU A 149 16.16 -13.22 7.80
C LEU A 149 14.71 -13.53 8.23
N ALA A 150 14.47 -14.56 9.05
CA ALA A 150 13.09 -14.92 9.42
C ALA A 150 12.46 -13.89 10.39
N GLN A 151 13.20 -13.45 11.41
CA GLN A 151 12.66 -12.53 12.42
C GLN A 151 12.51 -11.09 11.89
N ALA A 152 13.52 -10.55 11.19
CA ALA A 152 13.48 -9.17 10.69
C ALA A 152 12.40 -8.93 9.62
N LYS A 153 12.17 -9.90 8.70
CA LYS A 153 11.06 -9.81 7.73
C LYS A 153 9.70 -9.88 8.40
N THR A 154 9.53 -10.77 9.37
CA THR A 154 8.26 -10.91 10.09
C THR A 154 7.96 -9.63 10.85
N VAL A 155 8.95 -9.04 11.50
CA VAL A 155 8.83 -7.74 12.20
C VAL A 155 8.52 -6.61 11.23
N ALA A 156 9.19 -6.51 10.07
CA ALA A 156 8.88 -5.46 9.09
C ALA A 156 7.48 -5.61 8.47
N ILE A 157 7.03 -6.84 8.21
CA ILE A 157 5.66 -7.13 7.75
C ILE A 157 4.64 -6.77 8.85
N ILE A 158 4.92 -7.09 10.11
CA ILE A 158 4.11 -6.69 11.26
C ILE A 158 4.08 -5.17 11.39
N LEU A 159 5.20 -4.47 11.20
CA LEU A 159 5.23 -2.99 11.22
C LEU A 159 4.39 -2.40 10.08
N LEU A 160 4.46 -2.97 8.87
CA LEU A 160 3.64 -2.54 7.73
C LEU A 160 2.15 -2.83 7.95
N LEU A 161 1.82 -3.92 8.62
CA LEU A 161 0.45 -4.24 9.04
C LEU A 161 -0.01 -3.36 10.22
N ALA A 162 0.92 -2.85 11.03
CA ALA A 162 0.62 -1.94 12.13
C ALA A 162 0.38 -0.51 11.65
N VAL A 163 0.91 -0.10 10.49
CA VAL A 163 0.67 1.21 9.85
C VAL A 163 -0.83 1.59 9.84
N PRO A 164 -1.75 0.78 9.31
CA PRO A 164 -3.18 1.12 9.32
C PRO A 164 -3.79 1.23 10.71
N VAL A 165 -3.34 0.39 11.66
CA VAL A 165 -3.79 0.40 13.06
C VAL A 165 -3.38 1.71 13.74
N VAL A 166 -2.13 2.14 13.53
CA VAL A 166 -1.61 3.40 14.07
C VAL A 166 -2.31 4.59 13.43
N ILE A 167 -2.57 4.58 12.13
CA ILE A 167 -3.35 5.65 11.48
C ILE A 167 -4.79 5.69 12.01
N ASN A 168 -5.40 4.54 12.27
CA ASN A 168 -6.76 4.50 12.78
C ASN A 168 -6.82 5.03 14.22
N GLU A 169 -6.01 4.46 15.12
CA GLU A 169 -6.09 4.75 16.56
C GLU A 169 -5.43 6.09 16.93
N VAL A 170 -4.26 6.39 16.39
CA VAL A 170 -3.55 7.65 16.66
C VAL A 170 -4.13 8.76 15.79
N GLY A 171 -4.48 8.48 14.53
CA GLY A 171 -5.09 9.47 13.65
C GLY A 171 -6.48 9.91 14.12
N LYS A 172 -7.26 9.04 14.80
CA LYS A 172 -8.52 9.44 15.47
C LYS A 172 -8.32 10.58 16.45
N ARG A 173 -7.19 10.59 17.18
CA ARG A 173 -6.86 11.58 18.21
C ARG A 173 -6.15 12.80 17.63
N ASN A 174 -5.25 12.59 16.67
CA ASN A 174 -4.57 13.66 15.94
C ASN A 174 -4.09 13.12 14.57
N THR A 175 -4.70 13.62 13.50
CA THR A 175 -4.42 13.21 12.11
C THR A 175 -2.93 13.35 11.76
N LEU A 176 -2.28 14.40 12.26
CA LEU A 176 -0.87 14.71 11.99
C LEU A 176 0.07 13.71 12.69
N LEU A 177 -0.27 13.29 13.92
CA LEU A 177 0.45 12.25 14.65
C LEU A 177 0.17 10.84 14.11
N GLY A 178 -1.04 10.57 13.63
CA GLY A 178 -1.37 9.30 12.98
C GLY A 178 -0.59 9.12 11.68
N LEU A 179 -0.57 10.15 10.83
CA LEU A 179 0.24 10.16 9.60
C LEU A 179 1.73 10.11 9.93
N GLY A 180 2.22 10.97 10.84
CA GLY A 180 3.63 11.00 11.23
C GLY A 180 4.13 9.70 11.86
N GLY A 181 3.36 9.11 12.79
CA GLY A 181 3.68 7.83 13.41
C GLY A 181 3.68 6.67 12.42
N SER A 182 2.76 6.69 11.46
CA SER A 182 2.73 5.72 10.38
C SER A 182 3.95 5.83 9.45
N LEU A 183 4.37 7.08 9.17
CA LEU A 183 5.54 7.40 8.36
C LEU A 183 6.82 6.94 9.06
N ILE A 184 6.93 7.18 10.37
CA ILE A 184 8.02 6.69 11.21
C ILE A 184 8.05 5.16 11.21
N LEU A 185 6.91 4.48 11.37
CA LEU A 185 6.86 3.01 11.32
C LEU A 185 7.28 2.47 9.96
N THR A 186 6.85 3.09 8.85
CA THR A 186 7.32 2.73 7.51
C THR A 186 8.81 2.98 7.32
N ILE A 187 9.35 4.08 7.83
CA ILE A 187 10.78 4.39 7.78
C ILE A 187 11.56 3.40 8.64
N LEU A 188 11.09 3.08 9.85
CA LEU A 188 11.72 2.10 10.73
C LEU A 188 11.73 0.71 10.10
N ALA A 189 10.61 0.30 9.48
CA ALA A 189 10.55 -0.95 8.72
C ALA A 189 11.57 -0.93 7.56
N ALA A 190 11.69 0.18 6.84
CA ALA A 190 12.66 0.33 5.76
C ALA A 190 14.13 0.30 6.26
N VAL A 191 14.41 1.00 7.35
CA VAL A 191 15.75 1.11 7.97
C VAL A 191 16.17 -0.22 8.59
N MET A 192 15.28 -0.92 9.31
CA MET A 192 15.59 -2.26 9.81
C MET A 192 15.89 -3.24 8.68
N LEU A 193 15.24 -3.07 7.52
CA LEU A 193 15.51 -3.88 6.34
C LEU A 193 16.81 -3.48 5.61
N SER A 194 17.25 -2.22 5.69
CA SER A 194 18.49 -1.73 5.03
C SER A 194 19.75 -1.85 5.89
N TRP A 195 19.71 -1.56 7.19
CA TRP A 195 20.87 -1.59 8.09
C TRP A 195 21.49 -2.97 8.30
N GLN A 196 20.72 -4.04 8.08
CA GLN A 196 21.25 -5.41 8.16
C GLN A 196 21.92 -5.87 6.87
N SER A 197 21.84 -5.08 5.79
CA SER A 197 22.56 -5.31 4.53
C SER A 197 24.02 -4.85 4.57
N ASP A 198 24.36 -3.93 5.48
CA ASP A 198 25.67 -3.25 5.52
C ASP A 198 26.69 -3.86 6.49
N LYS A 199 26.42 -5.03 7.10
CA LYS A 199 27.49 -5.73 7.84
C LYS A 199 28.45 -6.36 6.83
N PRO A 200 29.70 -5.87 6.71
CA PRO A 200 30.68 -6.49 5.83
C PRO A 200 30.99 -7.89 6.35
N SER A 201 30.72 -8.91 5.52
CA SER A 201 31.30 -10.23 5.69
C SER A 201 32.80 -10.14 5.39
N GLY A 202 33.57 -9.74 6.39
CA GLY A 202 35.02 -9.67 6.32
C GLY A 202 35.62 -10.24 7.59
N LEU A 203 36.04 -11.51 7.53
CA LEU A 203 37.37 -11.99 7.93
C LEU A 203 37.35 -13.52 7.87
N SER A 204 37.84 -14.05 6.75
CA SER A 204 38.51 -15.35 6.76
C SER A 204 39.76 -15.23 7.63
N PRO A 205 40.01 -16.11 8.61
CA PRO A 205 41.36 -16.42 8.98
C PRO A 205 41.85 -17.53 8.07
N ALA A 206 42.84 -17.19 7.26
CA ALA A 206 43.77 -18.16 6.71
C ALA A 206 44.43 -18.96 7.85
N ARG A 207 44.22 -20.27 7.86
CA ARG A 207 45.24 -21.33 8.01
C ARG A 207 44.58 -22.70 8.00
#